data_AF-A0AB34KM98-F1
#
_entry.id   AF-A0AB34KM98-F1
#
_cell.length_a   1.000
_cell.length_b   1.000
_cell.length_c   1.000
_cell.angle_alpha   90.00
_cell.angle_beta   90.00
_cell.angle_gamma   90.00
#
_symmetry.space_group_name_H-M   'P 1'
#
loop_
_entity.id
_entity.type
_entity.pdbx_description
1 polymer ?
#
loop_
_entity_poly.entity_id
_entity_poly.type
_entity_poly.pdbx_seq_one_letter_code
_entity_poly.pdbx_strand_id
1 'polypeptide(L)'
;MKHLAIALLLAGLAVTQRCPPAIQIDAQPQVFIMSDISNEPDDTQSFVRLLLHSDQYTITGMVATTSYWLNSTTTPNAILDLTTAYGAVVDNLNSHSAGTFPPPPTFPQSPNQGTPILHCQAWGGVNVLGEALAHVRGTRTQYDLEKFTRKIRVYTISDQDNAGVWIRLNFPQIPYIASVHAWNQYSRATWMGMSGDADTPGSDPSLVSPAYISQHFQRGPLGSLYPDTLYLMEGDSPALLHTMQNGVNGGPQDHPEWGGWGGRYRLVDLSRQSMHYADTADVVVGVDHVTYSSNQASVWRWRRAYQEEMAARVGWSLQGAGEGGSHPPVVGMNGSCGSGALELEVQPGKEVVLDASGTWDPDADVAGHGGLGFKWWQYRDINTMQGTVDEVAQLNFTVMGGARGDVVTTRLPEAEVACAAGPGLWAPEGVQDVCEQYHVILEVTGSGTPPIRRYKRAILKVQPPPPQAANARKRNEL
;
A
#
# COMPACT_ATOMS: atom_id res chain seq x y z
N MET A 1 -40.16 -50.81 -24.74
CA MET A 1 -39.24 -50.09 -25.66
C MET A 1 -38.96 -48.73 -25.05
N LYS A 2 -37.70 -48.32 -25.11
CA LYS A 2 -37.02 -47.34 -24.25
C LYS A 2 -37.60 -45.91 -24.39
N HIS A 3 -37.88 -45.26 -23.27
CA HIS A 3 -38.06 -43.81 -23.21
C HIS A 3 -36.68 -43.14 -23.29
N LEU A 4 -36.42 -42.40 -24.37
CA LEU A 4 -35.22 -41.62 -24.58
C LEU A 4 -35.48 -40.20 -24.05
N ALA A 5 -34.96 -39.88 -22.86
CA ALA A 5 -34.93 -38.52 -22.35
C ALA A 5 -33.77 -37.78 -23.02
N ILE A 6 -34.09 -36.77 -23.83
CA ILE A 6 -33.12 -35.85 -24.42
C ILE A 6 -32.79 -34.80 -23.35
N ALA A 7 -31.61 -34.91 -22.75
CA ALA A 7 -31.05 -33.85 -21.93
C ALA A 7 -30.47 -32.77 -22.86
N LEU A 8 -31.15 -31.62 -22.96
CA LEU A 8 -30.54 -30.41 -23.52
C LEU A 8 -29.46 -29.92 -22.55
N LEU A 9 -28.19 -30.11 -22.90
CA LEU A 9 -27.10 -29.33 -22.31
C LEU A 9 -27.21 -27.90 -22.83
N LEU A 10 -27.80 -27.01 -22.03
CA LEU A 10 -27.57 -25.58 -22.14
C LEU A 10 -26.11 -25.32 -21.71
N ALA A 11 -25.21 -25.23 -22.69
CA ALA A 11 -23.92 -24.60 -22.49
C ALA A 11 -24.18 -23.12 -22.21
N GLY A 12 -24.28 -22.76 -20.93
CA GLY A 12 -24.29 -21.36 -20.53
C GLY A 12 -22.98 -20.73 -20.99
N LEU A 13 -23.05 -19.73 -21.87
CA LEU A 13 -21.92 -18.82 -22.04
C LEU A 13 -21.66 -18.19 -20.67
N ALA A 14 -20.57 -18.59 -20.03
CA ALA A 14 -20.03 -17.84 -18.91
C ALA A 14 -19.67 -16.46 -19.45
N VAL A 15 -20.55 -15.48 -19.22
CA VAL A 15 -20.19 -14.08 -19.40
C VAL A 15 -19.09 -13.83 -18.37
N THR A 16 -17.85 -13.74 -18.83
CA THR A 16 -16.75 -13.28 -17.98
C THR A 16 -17.06 -11.84 -17.63
N GLN A 17 -17.59 -11.63 -16.42
CA GLN A 17 -17.85 -10.30 -15.90
C GLN A 17 -16.51 -9.58 -15.83
N ARG A 18 -16.30 -8.59 -16.72
CA ARG A 18 -15.06 -7.81 -16.74
C ARG A 18 -14.97 -6.99 -15.46
N CYS A 19 -13.78 -6.98 -14.85
CA CYS A 19 -13.52 -6.14 -13.68
C CYS A 19 -13.76 -4.66 -14.00
N PRO A 20 -14.30 -3.88 -13.04
CA PRO A 20 -14.42 -2.44 -13.20
C PRO A 20 -13.04 -1.78 -13.37
N PRO A 21 -12.95 -0.60 -13.99
CA PRO A 21 -11.69 0.10 -14.22
C PRO A 21 -10.87 0.31 -12.94
N ALA A 22 -9.54 0.16 -13.01
CA ALA A 22 -8.65 0.24 -11.85
C ALA A 22 -8.57 1.62 -11.17
N ILE A 23 -8.94 2.70 -11.90
CA ILE A 23 -9.03 4.04 -11.31
C ILE A 23 -10.29 4.18 -10.43
N GLN A 24 -11.31 3.36 -10.68
CA GLN A 24 -12.46 3.24 -9.81
C GLN A 24 -12.15 2.22 -8.70
N ILE A 25 -11.63 2.70 -7.59
CA ILE A 25 -11.26 1.86 -6.45
C ILE A 25 -12.48 1.49 -5.61
N ASP A 26 -12.49 0.27 -5.06
CA ASP A 26 -13.65 -0.32 -4.36
C ASP A 26 -14.10 0.53 -3.15
N ALA A 27 -13.13 1.12 -2.44
CA ALA A 27 -13.35 2.05 -1.35
C ALA A 27 -12.16 3.02 -1.24
N GLN A 28 -12.42 4.32 -1.36
CA GLN A 28 -11.42 5.35 -1.10
C GLN A 28 -11.09 5.41 0.40
N PRO A 29 -9.83 5.23 0.83
CA PRO A 29 -9.43 5.52 2.20
C PRO A 29 -9.72 6.99 2.56
N GLN A 30 -10.22 7.23 3.76
CA GLN A 30 -10.35 8.59 4.27
C GLN A 30 -9.03 9.05 4.87
N VAL A 31 -8.52 10.17 4.39
CA VAL A 31 -7.26 10.75 4.87
C VAL A 31 -7.49 12.12 5.48
N PHE A 32 -6.73 12.42 6.54
CA PHE A 32 -6.63 13.74 7.16
C PHE A 32 -5.16 14.09 7.27
N ILE A 33 -4.74 15.16 6.59
CA ILE A 33 -3.33 15.52 6.47
C ILE A 33 -3.02 16.68 7.41
N MET A 34 -1.98 16.50 8.22
CA MET A 34 -1.40 17.52 9.09
C MET A 34 0.03 17.76 8.64
N SER A 35 0.32 18.95 8.13
CA SER A 35 1.61 19.28 7.53
C SER A 35 2.11 20.62 8.03
N ASP A 36 3.39 20.73 8.30
CA ASP A 36 4.10 21.96 8.61
C ASP A 36 4.63 22.65 7.34
N ILE A 37 3.88 22.51 6.24
CA ILE A 37 4.14 23.11 4.93
C ILE A 37 4.77 24.51 5.01
N SER A 38 5.77 24.71 4.15
CA SER A 38 6.66 25.88 4.12
C SER A 38 7.80 25.83 5.15
N ASN A 39 7.89 24.79 5.97
CA ASN A 39 9.12 24.44 6.68
C ASN A 39 10.22 24.06 5.67
N GLU A 40 9.94 23.01 4.89
CA GLU A 40 10.82 22.47 3.85
C GLU A 40 10.06 22.33 2.52
N PRO A 41 10.77 22.21 1.38
CA PRO A 41 10.12 22.09 0.07
C PRO A 41 9.32 20.79 -0.11
N ASP A 42 9.64 19.73 0.62
CA ASP A 42 9.11 18.38 0.44
C ASP A 42 7.63 18.23 0.83
N ASP A 43 7.12 18.96 1.82
CA ASP A 43 5.67 19.03 2.07
C ASP A 43 4.92 19.49 0.82
N THR A 44 5.44 20.53 0.15
CA THR A 44 4.85 21.09 -1.07
C THR A 44 4.89 20.06 -2.20
N GLN A 45 6.01 19.35 -2.34
CA GLN A 45 6.15 18.25 -3.30
C GLN A 45 5.11 17.14 -3.03
N SER A 46 4.98 16.70 -1.77
CA SER A 46 4.03 15.68 -1.34
C SER A 46 2.57 16.10 -1.53
N PHE A 47 2.24 17.38 -1.34
CA PHE A 47 0.90 17.91 -1.66
C PHE A 47 0.61 17.87 -3.16
N VAL A 48 1.57 18.22 -4.02
CA VAL A 48 1.39 18.08 -5.48
C VAL A 48 1.08 16.63 -5.85
N ARG A 49 1.79 15.65 -5.27
CA ARG A 49 1.48 14.22 -5.44
C ARG A 49 0.09 13.86 -4.94
N LEU A 50 -0.30 14.29 -3.74
CA LEU A 50 -1.64 14.06 -3.18
C LEU A 50 -2.73 14.55 -4.13
N LEU A 51 -2.59 15.77 -4.65
CA LEU A 51 -3.59 16.37 -5.54
C LEU A 51 -3.69 15.60 -6.87
N LEU A 52 -2.58 15.15 -7.44
CA LEU A 52 -2.54 14.32 -8.64
C LEU A 52 -3.06 12.88 -8.44
N HIS A 53 -3.16 12.42 -7.19
CA HIS A 53 -3.71 11.11 -6.81
C HIS A 53 -5.01 11.23 -6.01
N SER A 54 -5.66 12.38 -6.01
CA SER A 54 -6.80 12.65 -5.12
C SER A 54 -8.05 11.85 -5.47
N ASP A 55 -8.14 11.27 -6.68
CA ASP A 55 -9.10 10.23 -7.08
C ASP A 55 -8.98 8.94 -6.24
N GLN A 56 -7.85 8.72 -5.57
CA GLN A 56 -7.58 7.53 -4.75
C GLN A 56 -7.97 7.73 -3.29
N TYR A 57 -8.43 8.92 -2.88
CA TYR A 57 -8.66 9.24 -1.46
C TYR A 57 -9.95 10.02 -1.26
N THR A 58 -10.59 9.79 -0.11
CA THR A 58 -11.55 10.75 0.44
C THR A 58 -10.78 11.70 1.35
N ILE A 59 -10.39 12.86 0.84
CA ILE A 59 -9.64 13.86 1.61
C ILE A 59 -10.62 14.60 2.54
N THR A 60 -10.54 14.30 3.84
CA THR A 60 -11.44 14.89 4.85
C THR A 60 -10.93 16.21 5.42
N GLY A 61 -9.63 16.48 5.28
CA GLY A 61 -9.00 17.72 5.70
C GLY A 61 -7.51 17.77 5.36
N MET A 62 -7.03 18.98 5.10
CA MET A 62 -5.61 19.32 4.97
C MET A 62 -5.38 20.53 5.86
N VAL A 63 -4.53 20.39 6.87
CA VAL A 63 -4.32 21.39 7.90
C VAL A 63 -2.84 21.74 7.98
N ALA A 64 -2.56 23.04 7.88
CA ALA A 64 -1.25 23.58 8.23
C ALA A 64 -1.09 23.54 9.75
N THR A 65 -0.02 22.90 10.22
CA THR A 65 0.32 22.76 11.64
C THR A 65 1.77 23.17 11.88
N THR A 66 2.22 23.04 13.13
CA THR A 66 3.59 23.26 13.57
C THR A 66 4.34 21.93 13.71
N SER A 67 5.66 21.99 13.75
CA SER A 67 6.54 20.87 14.10
C SER A 67 7.70 21.37 14.96
N TYR A 68 8.67 20.51 15.27
CA TYR A 68 9.94 20.94 15.87
C TYR A 68 10.69 21.93 14.96
N TRP A 69 10.60 21.74 13.64
CA TRP A 69 11.30 22.54 12.62
C TRP A 69 10.56 23.86 12.32
N LEU A 70 9.22 23.86 12.37
CA LEU A 70 8.37 25.05 12.26
C LEU A 70 7.48 25.21 13.50
N ASN A 71 8.07 25.72 14.59
CA ASN A 71 7.50 25.58 15.94
C ASN A 71 6.47 26.61 16.41
N SER A 72 6.21 27.67 15.64
CA SER A 72 5.42 28.82 16.14
C SER A 72 4.53 29.49 15.10
N THR A 73 4.54 29.02 13.86
CA THR A 73 3.78 29.61 12.75
C THR A 73 3.16 28.52 11.89
N THR A 74 2.06 28.83 11.20
CA THR A 74 1.43 27.94 10.22
C THR A 74 1.18 28.70 8.93
N THR A 75 1.20 27.99 7.79
CA THR A 75 1.06 28.60 6.46
C THR A 75 -0.10 27.99 5.66
N PRO A 76 -1.36 28.13 6.10
CA PRO A 76 -2.51 27.55 5.40
C PRO A 76 -2.67 28.09 3.96
N ASN A 77 -2.19 29.31 3.68
CA ASN A 77 -2.23 29.87 2.33
C ASN A 77 -1.40 29.07 1.33
N ALA A 78 -0.31 28.41 1.74
CA ALA A 78 0.47 27.56 0.84
C ALA A 78 -0.36 26.37 0.33
N ILE A 79 -1.20 25.79 1.18
CA ILE A 79 -2.17 24.75 0.79
C ILE A 79 -3.21 25.35 -0.17
N LEU A 80 -3.71 26.55 0.11
CA LEU A 80 -4.70 27.22 -0.75
C LEU A 80 -4.15 27.51 -2.15
N ASP A 81 -2.91 27.96 -2.27
CA ASP A 81 -2.25 28.22 -3.55
C ASP A 81 -2.14 26.93 -4.39
N LEU A 82 -1.75 25.82 -3.76
CA LEU A 82 -1.71 24.50 -4.40
C LEU A 82 -3.10 24.05 -4.87
N THR A 83 -4.12 24.20 -4.03
CA THR A 83 -5.50 23.82 -4.40
C THR A 83 -6.08 24.70 -5.50
N THR A 84 -5.65 25.96 -5.60
CA THR A 84 -6.00 26.88 -6.68
C THR A 84 -5.37 26.42 -7.99
N ALA A 85 -4.08 26.09 -7.99
CA ALA A 85 -3.40 25.54 -9.17
C ALA A 85 -3.99 24.20 -9.62
N TYR A 86 -4.37 23.34 -8.66
CA TYR A 86 -5.10 22.11 -8.94
C TYR A 86 -6.44 22.35 -9.63
N GLY A 87 -7.18 23.40 -9.25
CA GLY A 87 -8.42 23.78 -9.91
C GLY A 87 -8.27 24.15 -11.39
N ALA A 88 -7.07 24.52 -11.83
CA ALA A 88 -6.80 24.76 -13.25
C ALA A 88 -6.59 23.48 -14.06
N VAL A 89 -6.40 22.32 -13.42
CA VAL A 89 -6.07 21.05 -14.10
C VAL A 89 -7.04 19.91 -13.77
N VAL A 90 -7.97 20.10 -12.82
CA VAL A 90 -8.90 19.05 -12.35
C VAL A 90 -9.80 18.50 -13.46
N ASP A 91 -10.19 19.30 -14.44
CA ASP A 91 -11.02 18.86 -15.57
C ASP A 91 -10.23 17.93 -16.51
N ASN A 92 -8.95 18.23 -16.74
CA ASN A 92 -8.04 17.35 -17.47
C ASN A 92 -7.90 16.01 -16.72
N LEU A 93 -7.58 16.06 -15.42
CA LEU A 93 -7.47 14.86 -14.58
C LEU A 93 -8.74 13.99 -14.60
N ASN A 94 -9.92 14.58 -14.50
CA ASN A 94 -11.20 13.87 -14.59
C ASN A 94 -11.43 13.21 -15.95
N SER A 95 -10.80 13.70 -17.03
CA SER A 95 -10.93 13.08 -18.35
C SER A 95 -10.15 11.76 -18.50
N HIS A 96 -9.16 11.53 -17.63
CA HIS A 96 -8.33 10.32 -17.60
C HIS A 96 -8.82 9.27 -16.59
N SER A 97 -9.84 9.60 -15.79
CA SER A 97 -10.22 8.80 -14.63
C SER A 97 -11.69 8.42 -14.64
N ALA A 98 -11.97 7.14 -14.42
CA ALA A 98 -13.31 6.67 -14.07
C ALA A 98 -13.67 6.96 -12.60
N GLY A 99 -12.67 7.21 -11.74
CA GLY A 99 -12.86 7.77 -10.41
C GLY A 99 -13.14 9.27 -10.45
N THR A 100 -13.69 9.81 -9.37
CA THR A 100 -13.94 11.25 -9.26
C THR A 100 -12.80 11.94 -8.53
N PHE A 101 -12.04 12.78 -9.24
CA PHE A 101 -11.17 13.74 -8.58
C PHE A 101 -12.04 14.74 -7.80
N PRO A 102 -11.75 15.01 -6.51
CA PRO A 102 -12.53 15.96 -5.76
C PRO A 102 -12.47 17.33 -6.43
N PRO A 103 -13.57 18.11 -6.43
CA PRO A 103 -13.48 19.50 -6.84
C PRO A 103 -12.45 20.21 -5.96
N PRO A 104 -11.85 21.33 -6.44
CA PRO A 104 -10.93 22.12 -5.65
C PRO A 104 -11.55 22.37 -4.26
N PRO A 105 -10.86 21.97 -3.18
CA PRO A 105 -11.48 21.88 -1.87
C PRO A 105 -12.04 23.23 -1.45
N THR A 106 -13.35 23.26 -1.20
CA THR A 106 -13.98 24.23 -0.30
C THR A 106 -14.02 23.58 1.07
N PHE A 107 -13.09 23.95 1.94
CA PHE A 107 -12.93 23.30 3.25
C PHE A 107 -14.15 23.45 4.16
N PRO A 108 -14.46 22.46 5.05
CA PRO A 108 -14.30 21.01 4.92
C PRO A 108 -15.61 20.33 4.46
N GLN A 109 -15.50 19.29 3.62
CA GLN A 109 -16.64 18.42 3.32
C GLN A 109 -16.93 17.50 4.52
N SER A 110 -18.20 17.39 4.91
CA SER A 110 -18.60 16.51 6.01
C SER A 110 -18.29 15.05 5.65
N PRO A 111 -17.72 14.25 6.57
CA PRO A 111 -17.48 12.84 6.31
C PRO A 111 -18.79 12.15 5.96
N ASN A 112 -18.79 11.41 4.85
CA ASN A 112 -19.96 10.66 4.39
C ASN A 112 -20.42 9.68 5.48
N GLN A 113 -21.74 9.59 5.65
CA GLN A 113 -22.37 8.71 6.63
C GLN A 113 -22.16 7.25 6.25
N GLY A 114 -21.06 6.66 6.75
CA GLY A 114 -20.72 5.27 6.52
C GLY A 114 -19.48 4.81 7.29
N THR A 115 -19.39 5.13 8.59
CA THR A 115 -18.32 4.78 9.55
C THR A 115 -16.95 4.27 9.03
N PRO A 116 -16.23 4.96 8.11
CA PRO A 116 -14.96 4.45 7.62
C PRO A 116 -13.85 4.84 8.60
N ILE A 117 -12.76 4.07 8.57
CA ILE A 117 -11.52 4.41 9.27
C ILE A 117 -11.00 5.76 8.74
N LEU A 118 -10.45 6.59 9.62
CA LEU A 118 -9.77 7.84 9.32
C LEU A 118 -8.27 7.66 9.49
N HIS A 119 -7.52 7.83 8.41
CA HIS A 119 -6.06 7.82 8.41
C HIS A 119 -5.53 9.23 8.61
N CYS A 120 -5.09 9.52 9.83
CA CYS A 120 -4.42 10.76 10.18
C CYS A 120 -2.95 10.66 9.81
N GLN A 121 -2.52 11.45 8.84
CA GLN A 121 -1.14 11.50 8.39
C GLN A 121 -0.48 12.76 8.96
N ALA A 122 0.59 12.60 9.72
CA ALA A 122 1.37 13.70 10.25
C ALA A 122 2.69 13.81 9.47
N TRP A 123 2.72 14.79 8.57
CA TRP A 123 3.89 15.19 7.79
C TRP A 123 4.77 16.12 8.64
N GLY A 124 4.15 16.94 9.48
CA GLY A 124 4.80 17.70 10.55
C GLY A 124 4.49 17.18 11.95
N GLY A 125 4.06 18.09 12.83
CA GLY A 125 3.55 17.73 14.15
C GLY A 125 2.18 17.05 14.11
N VAL A 126 1.89 16.27 15.15
CA VAL A 126 0.61 15.56 15.34
C VAL A 126 -0.23 16.19 16.47
N ASN A 127 0.19 17.35 16.97
CA ASN A 127 -0.50 18.15 17.98
C ASN A 127 -1.98 18.44 17.67
N VAL A 128 -2.38 18.66 16.41
CA VAL A 128 -3.79 18.87 16.03
C VAL A 128 -4.65 17.66 16.42
N LEU A 129 -4.17 16.45 16.12
CA LEU A 129 -4.83 15.22 16.56
C LEU A 129 -4.73 15.04 18.08
N GLY A 130 -3.59 15.39 18.69
CA GLY A 130 -3.40 15.38 20.14
C GLY A 130 -4.45 16.20 20.88
N GLU A 131 -4.68 17.44 20.44
CA GLU A 131 -5.71 18.34 20.98
C GLU A 131 -7.13 17.82 20.73
N ALA A 132 -7.41 17.29 19.53
CA ALA A 132 -8.71 16.67 19.24
C ALA A 132 -9.00 15.49 20.18
N LEU A 133 -8.01 14.63 20.43
CA LEU A 133 -8.12 13.51 21.35
C LEU A 133 -8.27 13.98 22.81
N ALA A 134 -7.51 15.00 23.22
CA ALA A 134 -7.62 15.61 24.55
C ALA A 134 -9.03 16.16 24.79
N HIS A 135 -9.58 16.88 23.80
CA HIS A 135 -10.93 17.42 23.85
C HIS A 135 -11.99 16.31 23.93
N VAL A 136 -11.91 15.28 23.09
CA VAL A 136 -12.86 14.16 23.11
C VAL A 136 -12.81 13.43 24.46
N ARG A 137 -11.61 13.19 25.01
CA ARG A 137 -11.44 12.58 26.34
C ARG A 137 -12.03 13.43 27.46
N GLY A 138 -11.92 14.75 27.38
CA GLY A 138 -12.44 15.68 28.40
C GLY A 138 -13.95 15.94 28.31
N THR A 139 -14.59 15.63 27.18
CA THR A 139 -15.99 16.02 26.91
C THR A 139 -16.94 14.85 26.67
N ARG A 140 -16.44 13.64 26.42
CA ARG A 140 -17.26 12.46 26.12
C ARG A 140 -17.09 11.35 27.17
N THR A 141 -18.00 10.38 27.14
CA THR A 141 -17.90 9.18 27.97
C THR A 141 -16.73 8.29 27.55
N GLN A 142 -16.25 7.42 28.44
CA GLN A 142 -15.22 6.44 28.11
C GLN A 142 -15.63 5.54 26.92
N TYR A 143 -16.89 5.12 26.87
CA TYR A 143 -17.43 4.33 25.76
C TYR A 143 -17.36 5.07 24.42
N ASP A 144 -17.75 6.35 24.39
CA ASP A 144 -17.70 7.16 23.18
C ASP A 144 -16.27 7.48 22.76
N LEU A 145 -15.35 7.66 23.72
CA LEU A 145 -13.92 7.80 23.46
C LEU A 145 -13.36 6.55 22.78
N GLU A 146 -13.62 5.36 23.33
CA GLU A 146 -13.16 4.09 22.74
C GLU A 146 -13.71 3.89 21.32
N LYS A 147 -15.00 4.17 21.13
CA LYS A 147 -15.65 4.13 19.81
C LYS A 147 -15.05 5.14 18.83
N PHE A 148 -14.62 6.30 19.32
CA PHE A 148 -13.92 7.30 18.53
C PHE A 148 -12.52 6.82 18.14
N THR A 149 -11.69 6.39 19.11
CA THR A 149 -10.30 5.98 18.86
C THR A 149 -10.17 4.75 17.97
N ARG A 150 -11.14 3.81 18.00
CA ARG A 150 -11.13 2.61 17.14
C ARG A 150 -11.17 2.93 15.64
N LYS A 151 -11.64 4.12 15.27
CA LYS A 151 -11.76 4.58 13.89
C LYS A 151 -10.54 5.36 13.41
N ILE A 152 -9.54 5.58 14.25
CA ILE A 152 -8.37 6.38 13.91
C ILE A 152 -7.20 5.45 13.63
N ARG A 153 -6.44 5.77 12.59
CA ARG A 153 -5.12 5.23 12.29
C ARG A 153 -4.18 6.40 12.14
N VAL A 154 -2.97 6.28 12.66
CA VAL A 154 -1.98 7.36 12.60
C VAL A 154 -0.75 6.87 11.88
N TYR A 155 -0.26 7.68 10.95
CA TYR A 155 1.03 7.50 10.30
C TYR A 155 1.81 8.80 10.47
N THR A 156 2.97 8.75 11.12
CA THR A 156 3.84 9.93 11.26
C THR A 156 5.15 9.76 10.49
N ILE A 157 5.59 10.85 9.87
CA ILE A 157 6.89 10.97 9.18
C ILE A 157 7.92 11.31 10.24
N SER A 158 8.19 10.27 11.05
CA SER A 158 8.73 10.43 12.41
C SER A 158 7.85 11.35 13.28
N ASP A 159 7.90 11.19 14.60
CA ASP A 159 7.20 12.14 15.48
C ASP A 159 8.02 13.44 15.56
N GLN A 160 7.51 14.50 14.91
CA GLN A 160 8.19 15.80 14.86
C GLN A 160 7.74 16.76 15.98
N ASP A 161 6.93 16.30 16.92
CA ASP A 161 6.60 17.00 18.15
C ASP A 161 6.44 16.01 19.31
N ASN A 162 6.14 16.51 20.51
CA ASN A 162 5.92 15.66 21.69
C ASN A 162 4.49 15.09 21.79
N ALA A 163 3.57 15.52 20.92
CA ALA A 163 2.19 15.06 20.94
C ALA A 163 2.11 13.59 20.50
N GLY A 164 2.97 13.14 19.58
CA GLY A 164 2.99 11.74 19.15
C GLY A 164 3.32 10.75 20.27
N VAL A 165 4.31 11.08 21.11
CA VAL A 165 4.62 10.31 22.33
C VAL A 165 3.43 10.35 23.31
N TRP A 166 2.84 11.52 23.50
CA TRP A 166 1.68 11.67 24.37
C TRP A 166 0.47 10.84 23.89
N ILE A 167 0.17 10.82 22.59
CA ILE A 167 -0.91 10.02 22.01
C ILE A 167 -0.66 8.53 22.28
N ARG A 168 0.54 8.02 21.97
CA ARG A 168 0.89 6.60 22.16
C ARG A 168 0.80 6.15 23.62
N LEU A 169 1.11 7.04 24.57
CA LEU A 169 0.99 6.74 26.00
C LEU A 169 -0.46 6.81 26.52
N ASN A 170 -1.28 7.72 25.98
CA ASN A 170 -2.63 7.99 26.50
C ASN A 170 -3.75 7.24 25.75
N PHE A 171 -3.49 6.81 24.52
CA PHE A 171 -4.42 6.09 23.65
C PHE A 171 -3.73 4.92 22.94
N PRO A 172 -3.12 3.99 23.71
CA PRO A 172 -2.26 2.93 23.15
C PRO A 172 -3.00 1.95 22.22
N GLN A 173 -4.33 1.96 22.22
CA GLN A 173 -5.18 1.18 21.33
C GLN A 173 -5.29 1.76 19.90
N ILE A 174 -4.86 3.00 19.66
CA ILE A 174 -4.82 3.58 18.31
C ILE A 174 -3.65 2.95 17.54
N PRO A 175 -3.89 2.27 16.41
CA PRO A 175 -2.80 1.82 15.56
C PRO A 175 -2.00 3.02 15.04
N TYR A 176 -0.70 3.00 15.33
CA TYR A 176 0.19 4.14 15.15
C TYR A 176 1.48 3.68 14.49
N ILE A 177 1.72 4.12 13.26
CA ILE A 177 2.98 3.91 12.54
C ILE A 177 3.91 5.05 12.87
N ALA A 178 5.05 4.73 13.48
CA ALA A 178 6.15 5.66 13.70
C ALA A 178 7.47 4.93 13.82
N SER A 179 8.51 5.47 13.20
CA SER A 179 9.86 4.93 13.31
C SER A 179 10.39 4.99 14.74
N VAL A 180 11.19 3.99 15.13
CA VAL A 180 11.80 3.90 16.47
C VAL A 180 13.31 4.12 16.34
N HIS A 181 13.73 5.34 16.61
CA HIS A 181 15.13 5.75 16.62
C HIS A 181 15.35 6.82 17.69
N ALA A 182 16.60 7.11 18.03
CA ALA A 182 16.90 8.26 18.89
C ALA A 182 16.49 9.57 18.21
N TRP A 183 16.32 10.64 18.99
CA TRP A 183 15.92 11.95 18.46
C TRP A 183 16.84 12.40 17.32
N ASN A 184 16.24 12.90 16.23
CA ASN A 184 16.94 13.39 15.03
C ASN A 184 17.82 12.35 14.30
N GLN A 185 17.61 11.06 14.53
CA GLN A 185 18.22 9.99 13.73
C GLN A 185 17.31 9.57 12.56
N TYR A 186 16.81 10.54 11.82
CA TYR A 186 15.84 10.33 10.73
C TYR A 186 16.35 9.45 9.59
N SER A 187 17.66 9.42 9.35
CA SER A 187 18.28 8.50 8.38
C SER A 187 17.97 7.01 8.64
N ARG A 188 17.59 6.66 9.87
CA ARG A 188 17.17 5.29 10.23
C ARG A 188 15.70 5.00 9.91
N ALA A 189 14.90 6.01 9.58
CA ALA A 189 13.47 5.85 9.38
C ALA A 189 13.16 5.21 8.02
N THR A 190 12.04 4.47 7.96
CA THR A 190 11.62 3.78 6.73
C THR A 190 11.29 4.73 5.59
N TRP A 191 10.70 5.88 5.90
CA TRP A 191 10.25 6.87 4.92
C TRP A 191 11.40 7.47 4.08
N MET A 192 12.64 7.44 4.59
CA MET A 192 13.85 7.82 3.82
C MET A 192 13.98 7.07 2.49
N GLY A 193 13.38 5.88 2.36
CA GLY A 193 13.33 5.15 1.10
C GLY A 193 12.66 5.91 -0.07
N MET A 194 11.93 7.00 0.20
CA MET A 194 11.38 7.86 -0.84
C MET A 194 12.45 8.66 -1.60
N SER A 195 13.43 9.20 -0.86
CA SER A 195 14.24 10.34 -1.30
C SER A 195 15.50 10.02 -2.10
N GLY A 196 15.98 8.77 -2.06
CA GLY A 196 17.11 8.30 -2.90
C GLY A 196 18.49 8.87 -2.56
N ASP A 197 18.62 9.43 -1.37
CA ASP A 197 19.84 9.92 -0.73
C ASP A 197 20.75 8.77 -0.24
N ALA A 198 21.93 9.14 0.30
CA ALA A 198 23.01 8.21 0.69
C ALA A 198 22.56 7.07 1.63
N ASP A 199 21.44 7.24 2.33
CA ASP A 199 20.84 6.27 3.24
C ASP A 199 19.97 5.20 2.55
N THR A 200 19.94 5.17 1.22
CA THR A 200 19.16 4.21 0.43
C THR A 200 20.02 3.43 -0.59
N PRO A 201 21.08 2.74 -0.15
CA PRO A 201 21.94 1.98 -1.06
C PRO A 201 21.14 0.90 -1.80
N GLY A 202 21.48 0.67 -3.07
CA GLY A 202 20.78 -0.25 -3.97
C GLY A 202 19.57 0.35 -4.70
N SER A 203 19.05 1.49 -4.23
CA SER A 203 17.94 2.17 -4.90
C SER A 203 18.38 2.86 -6.20
N ASP A 204 17.43 3.14 -7.12
CA ASP A 204 17.72 3.86 -8.37
C ASP A 204 17.73 5.38 -8.11
N PRO A 205 18.88 6.07 -8.14
CA PRO A 205 18.96 7.49 -7.87
C PRO A 205 18.51 8.35 -9.07
N SER A 206 18.44 7.77 -10.27
CA SER A 206 18.07 8.54 -11.47
C SER A 206 16.63 9.03 -11.40
N LEU A 207 15.75 8.27 -10.74
CA LEU A 207 14.32 8.53 -10.59
C LEU A 207 13.96 9.60 -9.55
N VAL A 208 14.94 10.12 -8.83
CA VAL A 208 14.80 11.24 -7.88
C VAL A 208 15.77 12.38 -8.20
N SER A 209 16.47 12.28 -9.33
CA SER A 209 17.43 13.29 -9.73
C SER A 209 16.73 14.60 -10.10
N PRO A 210 17.39 15.77 -9.93
CA PRO A 210 16.83 17.04 -10.38
C PRO A 210 16.44 17.03 -11.86
N ALA A 211 17.19 16.33 -12.71
CA ALA A 211 16.87 16.17 -14.13
C ALA A 211 15.56 15.41 -14.35
N TYR A 212 15.34 14.31 -13.62
CA TYR A 212 14.09 13.55 -13.70
C TYR A 212 12.91 14.36 -13.17
N ILE A 213 13.06 15.01 -12.00
CA ILE A 213 12.02 15.85 -11.40
C ILE A 213 11.63 16.99 -12.36
N SER A 214 12.61 17.69 -12.93
CA SER A 214 12.36 18.78 -13.88
C SER A 214 11.64 18.29 -15.14
N GLN A 215 12.07 17.14 -15.68
CA GLN A 215 11.48 16.57 -16.89
C GLN A 215 10.08 15.99 -16.67
N HIS A 216 9.78 15.44 -15.50
CA HIS A 216 8.58 14.63 -15.29
C HIS A 216 7.56 15.26 -14.34
N PHE A 217 7.98 16.04 -13.34
CA PHE A 217 7.08 16.56 -12.30
C PHE A 217 6.86 18.07 -12.38
N GLN A 218 7.88 18.84 -12.72
CA GLN A 218 7.82 20.31 -12.73
C GLN A 218 7.17 20.88 -14.02
N ARG A 219 5.99 20.37 -14.38
CA ARG A 219 5.31 20.70 -15.65
C ARG A 219 3.86 21.14 -15.44
N GLY A 220 3.47 22.16 -16.20
CA GLY A 220 2.11 22.73 -16.18
C GLY A 220 1.74 23.47 -14.89
N PRO A 221 0.48 23.90 -14.75
CA PRO A 221 0.07 24.79 -13.65
C PRO A 221 0.38 24.25 -12.26
N LEU A 222 0.06 22.98 -11.99
CA LEU A 222 0.32 22.36 -10.70
C LEU A 222 1.80 21.96 -10.53
N GLY A 223 2.43 21.41 -11.57
CA GLY A 223 3.84 21.04 -11.51
C GLY A 223 4.80 22.24 -11.38
N SER A 224 4.44 23.43 -11.86
CA SER A 224 5.22 24.65 -11.64
C SER A 224 5.30 25.07 -10.16
N LEU A 225 4.43 24.52 -9.29
CA LEU A 225 4.52 24.69 -7.84
C LEU A 225 5.33 23.59 -7.15
N TYR A 226 5.79 22.56 -7.88
CA TYR A 226 6.66 21.52 -7.34
C TYR A 226 8.09 22.08 -7.20
N PRO A 227 8.58 22.37 -5.99
CA PRO A 227 9.87 23.05 -5.81
C PRO A 227 11.05 22.11 -6.04
N ASP A 228 12.23 22.70 -6.24
CA ASP A 228 13.49 21.96 -6.23
C ASP A 228 13.77 21.35 -4.85
N THR A 229 14.34 20.16 -4.86
CA THR A 229 14.73 19.45 -3.63
C THR A 229 15.88 20.17 -2.93
N LEU A 230 15.69 20.52 -1.64
CA LEU A 230 16.73 21.14 -0.83
C LEU A 230 17.52 20.12 0.01
N TYR A 231 16.82 19.19 0.66
CA TYR A 231 17.43 18.15 1.49
C TYR A 231 17.07 16.75 1.00
N LEU A 232 15.78 16.44 1.02
CA LEU A 232 15.23 15.16 0.63
C LEU A 232 13.94 15.38 -0.17
N MET A 233 13.61 14.43 -1.05
CA MET A 233 12.47 14.53 -1.95
C MET A 233 11.25 13.85 -1.33
N GLU A 234 10.16 14.61 -1.16
CA GLU A 234 8.85 14.08 -0.77
C GLU A 234 8.88 13.18 0.48
N GLY A 235 9.59 13.58 1.55
CA GLY A 235 9.76 12.77 2.77
C GLY A 235 8.45 12.25 3.33
N ASP A 236 7.36 12.98 3.12
CA ASP A 236 6.03 12.67 3.64
C ASP A 236 5.17 11.74 2.79
N SER A 237 5.50 11.62 1.50
CA SER A 237 4.72 10.83 0.56
C SER A 237 4.53 9.36 0.95
N PRO A 238 5.44 8.68 1.66
CA PRO A 238 5.18 7.34 2.18
C PRO A 238 3.87 7.21 2.99
N ALA A 239 3.45 8.23 3.73
CA ALA A 239 2.17 8.20 4.46
C ALA A 239 0.96 8.16 3.51
N LEU A 240 1.03 8.89 2.40
CA LEU A 240 0.03 8.84 1.32
C LEU A 240 0.03 7.45 0.68
N LEU A 241 1.22 7.05 0.21
CA LEU A 241 1.45 5.83 -0.55
C LEU A 241 1.11 4.57 0.25
N HIS A 242 1.13 4.60 1.58
CA HIS A 242 0.70 3.51 2.47
C HIS A 242 -0.78 3.16 2.29
N THR A 243 -1.64 4.17 2.11
CA THR A 243 -3.10 3.99 2.06
C THR A 243 -3.65 3.82 0.64
N MET A 244 -2.86 4.16 -0.38
CA MET A 244 -3.23 4.05 -1.79
C MET A 244 -3.74 2.65 -2.17
N GLN A 245 -4.78 2.55 -2.98
CA GLN A 245 -5.36 1.27 -3.41
C GLN A 245 -4.68 0.74 -4.68
N ASN A 246 -3.40 0.38 -4.57
CA ASN A 246 -2.59 -0.14 -5.68
C ASN A 246 -2.62 -1.68 -5.83
N GLY A 247 -3.25 -2.39 -4.88
CA GLY A 247 -3.40 -3.84 -4.85
C GLY A 247 -2.27 -4.62 -4.16
N VAL A 248 -1.22 -3.95 -3.68
CA VAL A 248 -0.16 -4.56 -2.85
C VAL A 248 -0.21 -4.09 -1.39
N ASN A 249 -0.63 -2.85 -1.14
CA ASN A 249 -0.75 -2.28 0.19
C ASN A 249 -1.71 -3.08 1.08
N GLY A 250 -1.72 -2.78 2.39
CA GLY A 250 -2.60 -3.39 3.38
C GLY A 250 -4.11 -3.16 3.18
N GLY A 251 -4.53 -2.47 2.12
CA GLY A 251 -5.92 -2.20 1.81
C GLY A 251 -6.59 -1.25 2.82
N PRO A 252 -7.92 -1.05 2.73
CA PRO A 252 -8.67 -0.23 3.69
C PRO A 252 -8.70 -0.83 5.11
N GLN A 253 -8.28 -2.09 5.28
CA GLN A 253 -8.17 -2.75 6.59
C GLN A 253 -6.93 -2.29 7.38
N ASP A 254 -5.99 -1.59 6.73
CA ASP A 254 -4.76 -1.07 7.32
C ASP A 254 -3.90 -2.18 7.96
N HIS A 255 -3.23 -2.96 7.11
CA HIS A 255 -2.24 -3.96 7.50
C HIS A 255 -0.81 -3.45 7.25
N PRO A 256 -0.17 -2.73 8.20
CA PRO A 256 1.19 -2.21 8.02
C PRO A 256 2.23 -3.32 7.82
N GLU A 257 1.96 -4.51 8.35
CA GLU A 257 2.83 -5.67 8.27
C GLU A 257 2.87 -6.33 6.88
N TRP A 258 1.92 -6.00 5.99
CA TRP A 258 1.88 -6.56 4.64
C TRP A 258 2.90 -5.92 3.71
N GLY A 259 3.35 -4.71 4.02
CA GLY A 259 4.24 -3.93 3.17
C GLY A 259 3.56 -3.40 1.92
N GLY A 260 4.09 -2.29 1.40
CA GLY A 260 3.52 -1.60 0.26
C GLY A 260 4.33 -0.38 -0.12
N TRP A 261 3.77 0.50 -0.95
CA TRP A 261 4.47 1.68 -1.44
C TRP A 261 4.86 2.67 -0.33
N GLY A 262 4.15 2.66 0.80
CA GLY A 262 4.52 3.42 2.00
C GLY A 262 5.51 2.74 2.93
N GLY A 263 5.97 1.52 2.62
CA GLY A 263 6.87 0.73 3.48
C GLY A 263 6.17 -0.41 4.19
N ARG A 264 6.91 -1.09 5.08
CA ARG A 264 6.41 -2.20 5.91
C ARG A 264 6.76 -1.95 7.37
N TYR A 265 5.82 -2.24 8.25
CA TYR A 265 5.93 -1.97 9.68
C TYR A 265 5.41 -3.13 10.52
N ARG A 266 5.99 -3.33 11.70
CA ARG A 266 5.57 -4.39 12.63
C ARG A 266 5.35 -3.86 14.04
N LEU A 267 4.43 -4.50 14.76
CA LEU A 267 4.18 -4.18 16.16
C LEU A 267 5.45 -4.32 16.99
N VAL A 268 5.77 -3.28 17.75
CA VAL A 268 6.86 -3.29 18.73
C VAL A 268 6.49 -4.16 19.94
N ASP A 269 5.21 -4.16 20.30
CA ASP A 269 4.66 -4.92 21.43
C ASP A 269 3.67 -5.99 20.92
N LEU A 270 4.13 -7.25 20.90
CA LEU A 270 3.32 -8.39 20.47
C LEU A 270 2.15 -8.71 21.43
N SER A 271 2.17 -8.20 22.66
CA SER A 271 1.04 -8.33 23.58
C SER A 271 -0.16 -7.45 23.18
N ARG A 272 0.05 -6.52 22.25
CA ARG A 272 -0.95 -5.55 21.76
C ARG A 272 -1.49 -4.64 22.85
N GLN A 273 -0.76 -4.47 23.95
CA GLN A 273 -1.08 -3.42 24.93
C GLN A 273 -0.81 -2.04 24.34
N SER A 274 0.20 -1.92 23.50
CA SER A 274 0.43 -0.78 22.60
C SER A 274 0.37 -1.20 21.14
N MET A 275 -0.44 -0.49 20.34
CA MET A 275 -0.58 -0.70 18.91
C MET A 275 0.42 0.14 18.09
N HIS A 276 1.66 0.25 18.58
CA HIS A 276 2.74 0.95 17.89
C HIS A 276 3.45 0.04 16.89
N TYR A 277 3.37 0.40 15.61
CA TYR A 277 4.08 -0.22 14.50
C TYR A 277 5.37 0.55 14.18
N ALA A 278 6.50 -0.14 14.20
CA ALA A 278 7.82 0.43 13.90
C ALA A 278 8.43 -0.19 12.64
N ASP A 279 9.55 0.39 12.21
CA ASP A 279 10.31 0.00 11.02
C ASP A 279 10.63 -1.50 11.02
N THR A 280 10.49 -2.15 9.86
CA THR A 280 11.00 -3.51 9.64
C THR A 280 11.67 -3.59 8.27
N ALA A 281 12.56 -4.56 8.09
CA ALA A 281 13.46 -4.61 6.94
C ALA A 281 13.00 -5.58 5.86
N ASP A 282 13.06 -5.14 4.60
CA ASP A 282 12.87 -6.00 3.44
C ASP A 282 14.21 -6.39 2.83
N VAL A 283 14.29 -7.62 2.31
CA VAL A 283 15.40 -8.12 1.50
C VAL A 283 15.10 -7.88 0.02
N VAL A 284 15.90 -7.00 -0.60
CA VAL A 284 15.67 -6.51 -1.97
C VAL A 284 16.98 -6.49 -2.75
N VAL A 285 16.94 -6.91 -4.01
CA VAL A 285 18.05 -6.77 -4.95
C VAL A 285 18.02 -5.36 -5.55
N GLY A 286 19.09 -4.59 -5.35
CA GLY A 286 19.25 -3.24 -5.87
C GLY A 286 19.54 -3.20 -7.38
N VAL A 287 19.54 -1.99 -7.95
CA VAL A 287 19.86 -1.75 -9.37
C VAL A 287 21.33 -2.05 -9.71
N ASP A 288 22.19 -2.13 -8.70
CA ASP A 288 23.58 -2.54 -8.78
C ASP A 288 23.77 -4.07 -8.67
N HIS A 289 22.67 -4.83 -8.65
CA HIS A 289 22.64 -6.28 -8.49
C HIS A 289 23.14 -6.80 -7.13
N VAL A 290 23.25 -5.93 -6.12
CA VAL A 290 23.58 -6.30 -4.74
C VAL A 290 22.30 -6.54 -3.93
N THR A 291 22.32 -7.50 -3.02
CA THR A 291 21.19 -7.73 -2.09
C THR A 291 21.32 -6.85 -0.86
N TYR A 292 20.26 -6.10 -0.56
CA TYR A 292 20.14 -5.24 0.60
C TYR A 292 19.08 -5.76 1.55
N SER A 293 19.29 -5.58 2.85
CA SER A 293 18.30 -5.83 3.89
C SER A 293 18.20 -4.57 4.74
N SER A 294 17.19 -3.74 4.48
CA SER A 294 16.97 -2.51 5.24
C SER A 294 15.50 -2.14 5.29
N ASN A 295 15.14 -1.26 6.23
CA ASN A 295 13.77 -0.77 6.34
C ASN A 295 13.42 0.21 5.22
N GLN A 296 14.35 1.04 4.77
CA GLN A 296 14.18 1.90 3.59
C GLN A 296 13.90 1.08 2.31
N ALA A 297 14.43 -0.14 2.22
CA ALA A 297 14.18 -1.05 1.10
C ALA A 297 12.71 -1.45 0.98
N SER A 298 11.95 -1.42 2.07
CA SER A 298 10.50 -1.65 2.02
C SER A 298 9.74 -0.56 1.25
N VAL A 299 10.34 0.62 1.05
CA VAL A 299 9.80 1.72 0.24
C VAL A 299 10.47 1.78 -1.14
N TRP A 300 11.80 1.89 -1.20
CA TRP A 300 12.48 2.16 -2.48
C TRP A 300 12.37 1.02 -3.50
N ARG A 301 12.06 -0.21 -3.07
CA ARG A 301 11.75 -1.32 -3.98
C ARG A 301 10.60 -1.01 -4.94
N TRP A 302 9.73 -0.07 -4.56
CA TRP A 302 8.57 0.36 -5.35
C TRP A 302 8.83 1.64 -6.15
N ARG A 303 10.03 2.25 -6.05
CA ARG A 303 10.32 3.59 -6.56
C ARG A 303 9.96 3.80 -8.02
N ARG A 304 10.38 2.87 -8.85
CA ARG A 304 10.04 2.91 -10.27
C ARG A 304 8.53 3.01 -10.49
N ALA A 305 7.73 2.24 -9.75
CA ALA A 305 6.30 2.22 -9.92
C ALA A 305 5.62 3.53 -9.51
N TYR A 306 5.94 4.08 -8.33
CA TYR A 306 5.29 5.31 -7.85
C TYR A 306 5.82 6.57 -8.55
N GLN A 307 7.05 6.57 -9.10
CA GLN A 307 7.56 7.69 -9.89
C GLN A 307 7.03 7.68 -11.33
N GLU A 308 6.96 6.51 -11.97
CA GLU A 308 6.36 6.38 -13.30
C GLU A 308 4.86 6.71 -13.27
N GLU A 309 4.13 6.32 -12.21
CA GLU A 309 2.73 6.73 -12.04
C GLU A 309 2.57 8.23 -11.78
N MET A 310 3.42 8.83 -10.94
CA MET A 310 3.42 10.29 -10.75
C MET A 310 3.65 11.03 -12.07
N ALA A 311 4.63 10.59 -12.87
CA ALA A 311 4.92 11.18 -14.16
C ALA A 311 3.73 11.05 -15.14
N ALA A 312 3.05 9.91 -15.16
CA ALA A 312 1.85 9.72 -15.96
C ALA A 312 0.71 10.67 -15.52
N ARG A 313 0.49 10.81 -14.21
CA ARG A 313 -0.57 11.68 -13.66
C ARG A 313 -0.26 13.17 -13.82
N VAL A 314 1.02 13.57 -13.80
CA VAL A 314 1.42 14.91 -14.26
C VAL A 314 1.04 15.07 -15.73
N GLY A 315 1.27 14.06 -16.57
CA GLY A 315 0.78 14.02 -17.95
C GLY A 315 -0.73 14.25 -18.08
N TRP A 316 -1.53 13.55 -17.25
CA TRP A 316 -2.99 13.74 -17.20
C TRP A 316 -3.41 15.16 -16.84
N SER A 317 -2.61 15.89 -16.06
CA SER A 317 -2.91 17.29 -15.73
C SER A 317 -2.75 18.24 -16.93
N LEU A 318 -2.01 17.82 -17.95
CA LEU A 318 -1.69 18.61 -19.14
C LEU A 318 -2.54 18.24 -20.35
N GLN A 319 -3.18 17.08 -20.33
CA GLN A 319 -3.85 16.46 -21.47
C GLN A 319 -5.37 16.46 -21.24
N GLY A 320 -6.10 16.93 -22.25
CA GLY A 320 -7.56 16.90 -22.24
C GLY A 320 -8.12 15.53 -22.67
N ALA A 321 -9.45 15.44 -22.69
CA ALA A 321 -10.16 14.24 -23.10
C ALA A 321 -9.74 13.79 -24.52
N GLY A 322 -9.23 12.56 -24.63
CA GLY A 322 -8.83 11.96 -25.92
C GLY A 322 -7.42 12.33 -26.39
N GLU A 323 -6.62 13.04 -25.59
CA GLU A 323 -5.24 13.43 -25.93
C GLU A 323 -4.18 12.35 -25.61
N GLY A 324 -4.61 11.12 -25.33
CA GLY A 324 -3.74 9.98 -25.01
C GLY A 324 -3.52 9.80 -23.51
N GLY A 325 -2.32 9.36 -23.11
CA GLY A 325 -1.95 9.12 -21.72
C GLY A 325 -1.78 7.64 -21.38
N SER A 326 -1.17 7.38 -20.23
CA SER A 326 -0.96 6.03 -19.68
C SER A 326 -1.88 5.82 -18.49
N HIS A 327 -2.62 4.71 -18.45
CA HIS A 327 -3.61 4.39 -17.42
C HIS A 327 -3.26 3.08 -16.71
N PRO A 328 -3.66 2.91 -15.43
CA PRO A 328 -3.37 1.69 -14.69
C PRO A 328 -4.09 0.47 -15.30
N PRO A 329 -3.39 -0.65 -15.47
CA PRO A 329 -4.02 -1.89 -15.91
C PRO A 329 -5.03 -2.39 -14.86
N VAL A 330 -6.06 -3.09 -15.32
CA VAL A 330 -7.12 -3.62 -14.46
C VAL A 330 -6.84 -5.08 -14.13
N VAL A 331 -6.29 -5.30 -12.93
CA VAL A 331 -5.83 -6.61 -12.49
C VAL A 331 -6.98 -7.45 -11.96
N GLY A 332 -7.20 -8.59 -12.60
CA GLY A 332 -8.11 -9.65 -12.13
C GLY A 332 -7.32 -10.92 -11.81
N MET A 333 -7.73 -11.67 -10.78
CA MET A 333 -7.12 -12.96 -10.44
C MET A 333 -8.17 -13.94 -9.91
N ASN A 334 -8.28 -15.12 -10.50
CA ASN A 334 -9.27 -16.16 -10.16
C ASN A 334 -10.71 -15.60 -10.03
N GLY A 335 -11.08 -14.66 -10.92
CA GLY A 335 -12.37 -13.98 -10.90
C GLY A 335 -12.52 -12.88 -9.82
N SER A 336 -11.53 -12.67 -8.95
CA SER A 336 -11.49 -11.53 -8.04
C SER A 336 -11.03 -10.27 -8.77
N CYS A 337 -11.78 -9.19 -8.58
CA CYS A 337 -11.48 -7.84 -9.04
C CYS A 337 -11.06 -6.93 -7.88
N GLY A 338 -10.64 -5.70 -8.18
CA GLY A 338 -10.37 -4.68 -7.17
C GLY A 338 -9.01 -4.83 -6.47
N SER A 339 -8.71 -3.89 -5.56
CA SER A 339 -7.41 -3.80 -4.87
C SER A 339 -7.30 -4.72 -3.65
N GLY A 340 -8.41 -5.28 -3.17
CA GLY A 340 -8.40 -6.20 -2.03
C GLY A 340 -7.60 -7.47 -2.30
N ALA A 341 -6.97 -8.04 -1.26
CA ALA A 341 -6.26 -9.30 -1.37
C ALA A 341 -7.23 -10.47 -1.68
N LEU A 342 -6.80 -11.38 -2.55
CA LEU A 342 -7.47 -12.67 -2.78
C LEU A 342 -7.02 -13.66 -1.72
N GLU A 343 -7.92 -14.15 -0.89
CA GLU A 343 -7.60 -15.21 0.09
C GLU A 343 -8.02 -16.57 -0.46
N LEU A 344 -7.12 -17.55 -0.40
CA LEU A 344 -7.37 -18.92 -0.84
C LEU A 344 -7.01 -19.89 0.28
N GLU A 345 -7.97 -20.73 0.68
CA GLU A 345 -7.68 -21.88 1.53
C GLU A 345 -7.07 -23.00 0.69
N VAL A 346 -5.92 -23.51 1.12
CA VAL A 346 -5.12 -24.45 0.33
C VAL A 346 -4.56 -25.56 1.20
N GLN A 347 -4.19 -26.67 0.58
CA GLN A 347 -3.69 -27.86 1.29
C GLN A 347 -2.18 -28.04 1.05
N PRO A 348 -1.41 -28.47 2.05
CA PRO A 348 0.02 -28.75 1.88
C PRO A 348 0.30 -29.72 0.73
N GLY A 349 1.43 -29.54 0.06
CA GLY A 349 1.89 -30.40 -1.04
C GLY A 349 1.07 -30.32 -2.34
N LYS A 350 -0.07 -29.59 -2.36
CA LYS A 350 -0.93 -29.45 -3.54
C LYS A 350 -0.48 -28.33 -4.47
N GLU A 351 -0.85 -28.48 -5.74
CA GLU A 351 -0.73 -27.41 -6.74
C GLU A 351 -1.88 -26.42 -6.61
N VAL A 352 -1.55 -25.14 -6.80
CA VAL A 352 -2.50 -24.03 -6.82
C VAL A 352 -2.30 -23.27 -8.13
N VAL A 353 -3.40 -23.06 -8.85
CA VAL A 353 -3.42 -22.26 -10.08
C VAL A 353 -3.88 -20.84 -9.75
N LEU A 354 -3.09 -19.86 -10.21
CA LEU A 354 -3.40 -18.43 -10.16
C LEU A 354 -3.56 -17.94 -11.59
N ASP A 355 -4.79 -17.57 -11.94
CA ASP A 355 -5.23 -17.20 -13.28
C ASP A 355 -5.59 -15.71 -13.33
N ALA A 356 -4.75 -14.94 -14.01
CA ALA A 356 -4.96 -13.52 -14.26
C ALA A 356 -5.34 -13.20 -15.72
N SER A 357 -5.85 -14.19 -16.47
CA SER A 357 -6.26 -14.03 -17.87
C SER A 357 -7.34 -12.96 -18.07
N GLY A 358 -8.16 -12.70 -17.04
CA GLY A 358 -9.15 -11.64 -16.99
C GLY A 358 -8.59 -10.21 -16.84
N THR A 359 -7.27 -10.07 -16.67
CA THR A 359 -6.60 -8.77 -16.61
C THR A 359 -6.61 -8.10 -17.98
N TRP A 360 -6.96 -6.81 -18.00
CA TRP A 360 -7.08 -6.02 -19.22
C TRP A 360 -6.44 -4.64 -19.08
N ASP A 361 -6.10 -4.06 -20.22
CA ASP A 361 -5.44 -2.75 -20.32
C ASP A 361 -6.43 -1.70 -20.84
N PRO A 362 -6.71 -0.61 -20.11
CA PRO A 362 -7.49 0.51 -20.62
C PRO A 362 -6.92 1.13 -21.89
N ASP A 363 -5.61 0.99 -22.12
CA ASP A 363 -4.92 1.59 -23.25
C ASP A 363 -4.65 0.61 -24.39
N ALA A 364 -5.25 -0.59 -24.39
CA ALA A 364 -4.97 -1.64 -25.36
C ALA A 364 -5.15 -1.21 -26.83
N ASP A 365 -6.07 -0.27 -27.08
CA ASP A 365 -6.39 0.23 -28.42
C ASP A 365 -5.64 1.53 -28.78
N VAL A 366 -4.78 2.04 -27.88
CA VAL A 366 -4.00 3.27 -28.11
C VAL A 366 -2.77 2.95 -28.96
N ALA A 367 -2.60 3.67 -30.08
CA ALA A 367 -1.50 3.42 -31.00
C ALA A 367 -0.13 3.65 -30.34
N GLY A 368 0.80 2.72 -30.55
CA GLY A 368 2.17 2.79 -29.99
C GLY A 368 2.30 2.23 -28.58
N HIS A 369 1.21 1.81 -27.95
CA HIS A 369 1.23 1.12 -26.66
C HIS A 369 1.60 -0.37 -26.83
N GLY A 370 2.34 -0.90 -25.87
CA GLY A 370 2.76 -2.31 -25.85
C GLY A 370 1.65 -3.27 -25.40
N GLY A 371 2.04 -4.51 -25.06
CA GLY A 371 1.16 -5.42 -24.33
C GLY A 371 1.41 -5.34 -22.82
N LEU A 372 0.45 -5.82 -22.02
CA LEU A 372 0.63 -5.98 -20.59
C LEU A 372 1.83 -6.87 -20.26
N GLY A 373 2.64 -6.45 -19.29
CA GLY A 373 3.69 -7.27 -18.69
C GLY A 373 3.20 -7.92 -17.40
N PHE A 374 3.53 -9.20 -17.19
CA PHE A 374 3.15 -9.97 -15.99
C PHE A 374 4.37 -10.47 -15.24
N LYS A 375 4.39 -10.27 -13.93
CA LYS A 375 5.44 -10.78 -13.04
C LYS A 375 4.82 -11.36 -11.77
N TRP A 376 5.18 -12.60 -11.47
CA TRP A 376 4.74 -13.33 -10.28
C TRP A 376 5.90 -13.53 -9.33
N TRP A 377 5.70 -13.24 -8.06
CA TRP A 377 6.71 -13.45 -7.04
C TRP A 377 6.09 -13.62 -5.65
N GLN A 378 6.85 -14.22 -4.74
CA GLN A 378 6.43 -14.40 -3.35
C GLN A 378 7.05 -13.30 -2.48
N TYR A 379 6.23 -12.63 -1.68
CA TYR A 379 6.68 -11.58 -0.77
C TYR A 379 7.03 -12.18 0.60
N ARG A 380 8.21 -12.82 0.67
CA ARG A 380 8.65 -13.64 1.81
C ARG A 380 8.87 -12.84 3.11
N ASP A 381 9.28 -11.58 3.02
CA ASP A 381 9.59 -10.73 4.18
C ASP A 381 8.42 -10.58 5.18
N ILE A 382 7.19 -10.75 4.70
CA ILE A 382 5.97 -10.69 5.51
C ILE A 382 5.89 -11.85 6.49
N ASN A 383 6.41 -13.01 6.09
CA ASN A 383 6.33 -14.26 6.84
C ASN A 383 7.55 -14.49 7.74
N THR A 384 8.64 -13.74 7.54
CA THR A 384 9.84 -13.83 8.37
C THR A 384 9.52 -13.47 9.82
N MET A 385 9.74 -14.34 10.79
CA MET A 385 9.52 -14.11 12.22
C MET A 385 10.79 -13.64 12.95
N GLN A 386 11.89 -14.38 12.86
CA GLN A 386 13.11 -14.11 13.65
C GLN A 386 14.39 -14.05 12.79
N GLY A 387 14.45 -14.87 11.73
CA GLY A 387 15.65 -15.04 10.93
C GLY A 387 15.68 -14.16 9.69
N THR A 388 16.24 -14.71 8.62
CA THR A 388 16.19 -14.11 7.28
C THR A 388 14.99 -14.67 6.53
N VAL A 389 14.70 -14.11 5.35
CA VAL A 389 13.68 -14.67 4.44
C VAL A 389 13.88 -16.16 4.13
N ASP A 390 15.07 -16.72 4.35
CA ASP A 390 15.41 -18.14 4.13
C ASP A 390 14.62 -19.10 5.02
N GLU A 391 14.08 -18.62 6.15
CA GLU A 391 13.19 -19.43 6.99
C GLU A 391 11.81 -19.67 6.35
N VAL A 392 11.41 -18.81 5.41
CA VAL A 392 10.14 -18.92 4.70
C VAL A 392 10.35 -19.77 3.46
N ALA A 393 9.68 -20.91 3.35
CA ALA A 393 9.79 -21.77 2.17
C ALA A 393 9.49 -21.00 0.87
N GLN A 394 10.39 -21.14 -0.11
CA GLN A 394 10.26 -20.48 -1.41
C GLN A 394 9.26 -21.21 -2.31
N LEU A 395 8.29 -20.49 -2.82
CA LEU A 395 7.37 -20.95 -3.86
C LEU A 395 8.00 -20.78 -5.24
N ASN A 396 7.90 -21.83 -6.05
CA ASN A 396 8.31 -21.79 -7.46
C ASN A 396 7.08 -21.66 -8.34
N PHE A 397 7.10 -20.72 -9.27
CA PHE A 397 6.00 -20.45 -10.20
C PHE A 397 6.32 -21.01 -11.58
N THR A 398 5.41 -21.79 -12.14
CA THR A 398 5.49 -22.30 -13.51
C THR A 398 4.39 -21.65 -14.34
N VAL A 399 4.76 -20.94 -15.41
CA VAL A 399 3.79 -20.34 -16.33
C VAL A 399 2.99 -21.44 -17.02
N MET A 400 1.67 -21.31 -17.00
CA MET A 400 0.72 -22.24 -17.62
C MET A 400 0.20 -21.66 -18.93
N GLY A 401 0.55 -22.29 -20.05
CA GLY A 401 0.04 -21.92 -21.37
C GLY A 401 0.60 -20.58 -21.90
N GLY A 402 0.81 -20.51 -23.21
CA GLY A 402 1.23 -19.28 -23.91
C GLY A 402 2.54 -18.63 -23.44
N ALA A 403 2.90 -17.50 -24.04
CA ALA A 403 4.06 -16.70 -23.67
C ALA A 403 3.69 -15.45 -22.83
N ARG A 404 2.38 -15.27 -22.52
CA ARG A 404 1.86 -14.05 -21.88
C ARG A 404 2.19 -13.95 -20.37
N GLY A 405 2.34 -15.09 -19.70
CA GLY A 405 2.70 -15.12 -18.27
C GLY A 405 1.57 -14.75 -17.31
N ASP A 406 0.33 -14.70 -17.80
CA ASP A 406 -0.87 -14.31 -17.05
C ASP A 406 -1.49 -15.45 -16.22
N VAL A 407 -1.05 -16.70 -16.42
CA VAL A 407 -1.47 -17.85 -15.60
C VAL A 407 -0.23 -18.57 -15.10
N VAL A 408 -0.18 -18.86 -13.79
CA VAL A 408 0.88 -19.65 -13.16
C VAL A 408 0.31 -20.74 -12.27
N THR A 409 1.06 -21.83 -12.13
CA THR A 409 0.87 -22.81 -11.06
C THR A 409 2.04 -22.74 -10.09
N THR A 410 1.77 -23.02 -8.82
CA THR A 410 2.80 -23.24 -7.81
C THR A 410 2.40 -24.42 -6.93
N ARG A 411 3.40 -25.23 -6.54
CA ARG A 411 3.20 -26.32 -5.59
C ARG A 411 3.54 -25.85 -4.19
N LEU A 412 2.61 -26.03 -3.26
CA LEU A 412 2.81 -25.67 -1.86
C LEU A 412 3.80 -26.61 -1.18
N PRO A 413 4.54 -26.13 -0.17
CA PRO A 413 5.37 -26.99 0.66
C PRO A 413 4.55 -28.08 1.34
N GLU A 414 5.20 -29.22 1.61
CA GLU A 414 4.60 -30.32 2.36
C GLU A 414 4.28 -29.90 3.80
N ALA A 415 3.40 -30.63 4.48
CA ALA A 415 2.89 -30.26 5.79
C ALA A 415 4.00 -30.10 6.85
N GLU A 416 5.06 -30.92 6.75
CA GLU A 416 6.22 -30.88 7.63
C GLU A 416 7.02 -29.58 7.53
N VAL A 417 6.85 -28.82 6.44
CA VAL A 417 7.48 -27.51 6.23
C VAL A 417 6.46 -26.39 6.42
N ALA A 418 5.29 -26.50 5.80
CA ALA A 418 4.27 -25.45 5.83
C ALA A 418 3.65 -25.27 7.22
N CYS A 419 3.65 -26.30 8.07
CA CYS A 419 3.08 -26.27 9.41
C CYS A 419 4.13 -26.42 10.52
N ALA A 420 5.41 -26.32 10.18
CA ALA A 420 6.49 -26.35 11.17
C ALA A 420 6.45 -25.10 12.06
N ALA A 421 6.86 -25.25 13.32
CA ALA A 421 7.27 -24.10 14.12
C ALA A 421 8.42 -23.36 13.46
N GLY A 422 8.28 -22.03 13.35
CA GLY A 422 9.35 -21.16 12.90
C GLY A 422 10.65 -21.45 13.68
N PRO A 423 11.81 -21.51 13.01
CA PRO A 423 13.09 -21.73 13.69
C PRO A 423 13.28 -20.72 14.83
N GLY A 424 13.56 -21.18 16.05
CA GLY A 424 13.84 -20.32 17.21
C GLY A 424 12.64 -20.02 18.12
N LEU A 425 11.42 -20.41 17.76
CA LEU A 425 10.28 -20.44 18.68
C LEU A 425 10.10 -21.85 19.25
N TRP A 426 10.58 -22.06 20.48
CA TRP A 426 10.22 -23.26 21.25
C TRP A 426 8.74 -23.15 21.64
N ALA A 427 7.85 -23.68 20.82
CA ALA A 427 6.45 -23.87 21.19
C ALA A 427 6.32 -25.21 21.95
N PRO A 428 5.73 -25.22 23.15
CA PRO A 428 5.36 -26.47 23.82
C PRO A 428 4.48 -27.32 22.90
N GLU A 429 4.60 -28.64 23.01
CA GLU A 429 3.77 -29.60 22.29
C GLU A 429 2.28 -29.31 22.57
N GLY A 430 1.46 -29.16 21.51
CA GLY A 430 0.03 -28.80 21.60
C GLY A 430 -0.29 -27.31 21.50
N VAL A 431 0.69 -26.43 21.26
CA VAL A 431 0.47 -24.98 21.03
C VAL A 431 0.34 -24.62 19.54
N GLN A 432 0.45 -25.58 18.62
CA GLN A 432 0.42 -25.33 17.18
C GLN A 432 -0.74 -26.03 16.46
N ASP A 433 -1.75 -25.23 16.09
CA ASP A 433 -2.80 -25.60 15.15
C ASP A 433 -2.79 -24.73 13.87
N VAL A 434 -1.72 -23.95 13.63
CA VAL A 434 -1.65 -22.99 12.52
C VAL A 434 -0.49 -23.30 11.59
N CYS A 435 -0.78 -23.35 10.29
CA CYS A 435 0.23 -23.41 9.23
C CYS A 435 0.52 -22.01 8.69
N GLU A 436 1.64 -21.90 7.98
CA GLU A 436 2.10 -20.69 7.32
C GLU A 436 1.09 -20.20 6.28
N GLN A 437 1.11 -18.89 6.00
CA GLN A 437 0.34 -18.30 4.91
C GLN A 437 1.29 -17.69 3.90
N TYR A 438 1.20 -18.04 2.62
CA TYR A 438 2.13 -17.49 1.63
C TYR A 438 1.52 -16.31 0.90
N HIS A 439 2.21 -15.16 0.94
CA HIS A 439 1.82 -13.98 0.17
C HIS A 439 2.45 -14.03 -1.22
N VAL A 440 1.61 -14.18 -2.25
CA VAL A 440 1.99 -14.13 -3.66
C VAL A 440 1.53 -12.81 -4.24
N ILE A 441 2.42 -12.13 -4.97
CA ILE A 441 2.15 -10.86 -5.64
C ILE A 441 2.17 -11.09 -7.14
N LEU A 442 1.06 -10.72 -7.78
CA LEU A 442 1.03 -10.41 -9.20
C LEU A 442 1.33 -8.92 -9.38
N GLU A 443 2.34 -8.60 -10.17
CA GLU A 443 2.64 -7.26 -10.67
C GLU A 443 2.29 -7.22 -12.17
N VAL A 444 1.44 -6.28 -12.55
CA VAL A 444 1.05 -6.03 -13.93
C VAL A 444 1.55 -4.66 -14.35
N THR A 445 2.35 -4.62 -15.41
CA THR A 445 2.84 -3.39 -16.04
C THR A 445 1.92 -3.04 -17.21
N GLY A 446 1.35 -1.83 -17.19
CA GLY A 446 0.52 -1.29 -18.27
C GLY A 446 1.32 -0.99 -19.53
N SER A 447 0.62 -0.85 -20.65
CA SER A 447 1.22 -0.67 -21.98
C SER A 447 1.66 0.76 -22.32
N GLY A 448 1.20 1.76 -21.57
CA GLY A 448 1.48 3.17 -21.82
C GLY A 448 2.89 3.62 -21.44
N THR A 449 3.22 4.87 -21.79
CA THR A 449 4.52 5.49 -21.50
C THR A 449 4.33 6.84 -20.78
N PRO A 450 4.86 7.01 -19.55
CA PRO A 450 5.51 5.99 -18.72
C PRO A 450 4.51 4.91 -18.27
N PRO A 451 4.94 3.66 -18.06
CA PRO A 451 4.01 2.58 -17.74
C PRO A 451 3.54 2.67 -16.28
N ILE A 452 2.23 2.54 -16.06
CA ILE A 452 1.67 2.44 -14.72
C ILE A 452 1.60 0.96 -14.30
N ARG A 453 1.94 0.67 -13.03
CA ARG A 453 1.84 -0.68 -12.46
C ARG A 453 0.67 -0.81 -11.50
N ARG A 454 0.01 -1.96 -11.54
CA ARG A 454 -0.96 -2.39 -10.52
C ARG A 454 -0.63 -3.79 -10.07
N TYR A 455 -1.08 -4.11 -8.86
CA TYR A 455 -0.77 -5.37 -8.22
C TYR A 455 -2.05 -6.12 -7.84
N LYS A 456 -1.90 -7.40 -7.58
CA LYS A 456 -2.90 -8.18 -6.86
C LYS A 456 -2.18 -9.14 -5.93
N ARG A 457 -2.48 -9.02 -4.63
CA ARG A 457 -1.98 -9.91 -3.59
C ARG A 457 -2.91 -11.13 -3.48
N ALA A 458 -2.34 -12.33 -3.51
CA ALA A 458 -3.00 -13.56 -3.11
C ALA A 458 -2.39 -14.06 -1.79
N ILE A 459 -3.24 -14.42 -0.83
CA ILE A 459 -2.87 -14.98 0.47
C ILE A 459 -3.27 -16.45 0.46
N LEU A 460 -2.28 -17.33 0.34
CA LEU A 460 -2.48 -18.78 0.33
C LEU A 460 -2.48 -19.28 1.78
N LYS A 461 -3.66 -19.44 2.36
CA LYS A 461 -3.87 -19.88 3.75
C LYS A 461 -3.81 -21.40 3.84
N VAL A 462 -2.65 -21.92 4.19
CA VAL A 462 -2.45 -23.37 4.31
C VAL A 462 -3.28 -23.91 5.47
N GLN A 463 -4.13 -24.88 5.16
CA GLN A 463 -4.93 -25.57 6.15
C GLN A 463 -4.13 -26.71 6.76
N PRO A 464 -4.16 -26.90 8.09
CA PRO A 464 -3.53 -28.05 8.71
C PRO A 464 -4.16 -29.33 8.15
N PRO A 465 -3.35 -30.40 7.95
CA PRO A 465 -3.91 -31.68 7.58
C PRO A 465 -4.93 -32.12 8.64
N PRO A 466 -6.02 -32.79 8.25
CA PRO A 466 -6.98 -33.30 9.22
C PRO A 466 -6.26 -34.17 10.24
N PRO A 467 -6.66 -34.14 11.53
CA PRO A 467 -6.04 -34.96 12.55
C PRO A 467 -6.00 -36.40 12.05
N GLN A 468 -4.81 -36.98 11.91
CA GLN A 468 -4.72 -38.41 11.67
C GLN A 468 -5.48 -39.07 12.81
N ALA A 469 -6.47 -39.92 12.49
CA ALA A 469 -7.15 -40.73 13.50
C ALA A 469 -6.04 -41.46 14.26
N ALA A 470 -5.74 -40.98 15.47
CA ALA A 470 -4.66 -41.50 16.26
C ALA A 470 -4.85 -43.00 16.31
N ASN A 471 -3.82 -43.75 15.92
CA ASN A 471 -3.77 -45.18 16.15
C ASN A 471 -4.15 -45.39 17.62
N ALA A 472 -5.34 -45.95 17.86
CA ALA A 472 -5.86 -46.32 19.17
C ALA A 472 -5.10 -47.50 19.79
N ARG A 473 -3.77 -47.52 19.63
CA ARG A 473 -2.85 -48.53 20.15
C ARG A 473 -1.61 -47.84 20.69
N LYS A 474 -1.73 -47.40 21.95
CA LYS A 474 -0.70 -47.42 23.02
C LYS A 474 -1.06 -46.43 24.14
N ARG A 475 -2.26 -46.58 24.70
CA ARG A 475 -2.62 -46.01 26.01
C ARG A 475 -3.01 -47.10 27.02
N ASN A 476 -2.44 -48.30 26.85
CA ASN A 476 -2.36 -49.34 27.86
C ASN A 476 -0.90 -49.79 27.86
N GLU A 477 -0.16 -49.38 28.89
CA GLU A 477 1.20 -49.75 29.31
C GLU A 477 2.05 -48.50 29.63
N LEU A 478 1.76 -47.88 30.77
CA LEU A 478 2.66 -47.70 31.91
C LEU A 478 1.94 -46.96 33.04
#